data_AF-K9TC87-F1
#
_entry.id   AF-K9TC87-F1
#
_cell.length_a   1.000
_cell.length_b   1.000
_cell.length_c   1.000
_cell.angle_alpha   90.00
_cell.angle_beta   90.00
_cell.angle_gamma   90.00
#
_symmetry.space_group_name_H-M   'P 1'
#
loop_
_entity.id
_entity.type
_entity.pdbx_description
1 polymer ?
#
loop_
_entity_poly.entity_id
_entity_poly.type
_entity_poly.pdbx_seq_one_letter_code
_entity_poly.pdbx_strand_id
1 'polypeptide(L)'
;MNGFVGVRNNLTESDLKALLEHPPNQPTYYCLRWLHKLGELSTELPSDFPSPEGQMFDENREIRWQQKGDSFSVLLLSTTGEESEFTPVGKGWQVQDRDAHLYPPTETRFPKLTGKTSVNIGQRYFFDADTSTVHFVALRVKKS
;
A
#
# COMPACT_ATOMS: atom_id res chain seq x y z
N MET A 1 8.12 15.36 7.28
CA MET A 1 7.07 15.55 6.25
C MET A 1 5.78 15.06 6.88
N ASN A 2 4.65 15.71 6.63
CA ASN A 2 3.39 15.32 7.26
C ASN A 2 2.78 14.14 6.49
N GLY A 3 2.29 13.15 7.23
CA GLY A 3 1.55 12.03 6.68
C GLY A 3 0.06 12.17 6.93
N PHE A 4 -0.71 11.40 6.18
CA PHE A 4 -2.13 11.17 6.42
C PHE A 4 -2.37 9.67 6.55
N VAL A 5 -3.12 9.29 7.58
CA VAL A 5 -3.61 7.92 7.78
C VAL A 5 -5.12 8.00 7.84
N GLY A 6 -5.79 7.28 6.95
CA GLY A 6 -7.24 7.32 6.82
C GLY A 6 -7.83 5.92 6.68
N VAL A 7 -9.06 5.75 7.16
CA VAL A 7 -9.83 4.51 6.96
C VAL A 7 -11.16 4.79 6.27
N ARG A 8 -11.56 3.84 5.43
CA ARG A 8 -12.88 3.82 4.81
C ARG A 8 -13.42 2.39 4.86
N ASN A 9 -14.68 2.23 5.25
CA ASN A 9 -15.30 0.92 5.48
C ASN A 9 -16.52 0.73 4.59
N ASN A 10 -16.98 -0.52 4.48
CA ASN A 10 -18.17 -0.92 3.73
C ASN A 10 -18.11 -0.58 2.23
N LEU A 11 -16.91 -0.62 1.63
CA LEU A 11 -16.77 -0.45 0.18
C LEU A 11 -17.28 -1.70 -0.54
N THR A 12 -17.98 -1.50 -1.65
CA THR A 12 -18.23 -2.57 -2.61
C THR A 12 -16.98 -2.86 -3.42
N GLU A 13 -16.97 -3.96 -4.18
CA GLU A 13 -15.90 -4.25 -5.14
C GLU A 13 -15.72 -3.12 -6.16
N SER A 14 -16.83 -2.55 -6.66
CA SER A 14 -16.80 -1.43 -7.60
C SER A 14 -16.18 -0.18 -6.99
N ASP A 15 -16.51 0.13 -5.73
CA ASP A 15 -15.92 1.27 -5.01
C ASP A 15 -14.41 1.06 -4.79
N LEU A 16 -14.00 -0.16 -4.42
CA LEU A 16 -12.60 -0.49 -4.25
C LEU A 16 -11.85 -0.38 -5.58
N LYS A 17 -12.43 -0.86 -6.68
CA LYS A 17 -11.82 -0.75 -8.01
C LYS A 17 -11.64 0.70 -8.41
N ALA A 18 -12.66 1.53 -8.26
CA ALA A 18 -12.58 2.97 -8.55
C ALA A 18 -11.53 3.68 -7.69
N LEU A 19 -11.40 3.29 -6.41
CA LEU A 19 -10.36 3.83 -5.53
C LEU A 19 -8.94 3.45 -5.97
N LEU A 20 -8.77 2.27 -6.56
CA LEU A 20 -7.52 1.75 -7.09
C LEU A 20 -7.24 2.20 -8.53
N GLU A 21 -8.13 2.99 -9.16
CA GLU A 21 -7.85 3.60 -10.45
C GLU A 21 -6.84 4.73 -10.26
N HIS A 22 -5.73 4.65 -11.02
CA HIS A 22 -4.61 5.57 -10.89
C HIS A 22 -4.20 6.12 -12.25
N PRO A 23 -3.63 7.34 -12.30
CA PRO A 23 -3.15 7.91 -13.55
C PRO A 23 -2.08 7.00 -14.18
N PRO A 24 -2.13 6.76 -15.50
CA PRO A 24 -1.19 5.85 -16.17
C PRO A 24 0.29 6.31 -16.10
N ASN A 25 0.52 7.56 -15.72
CA ASN A 25 1.84 8.19 -15.74
C ASN A 25 2.63 8.02 -14.42
N GLN A 26 2.08 7.33 -13.43
CA GLN A 26 2.75 7.11 -12.15
C GLN A 26 3.05 5.62 -11.93
N PRO A 27 4.31 5.24 -11.68
CA PRO A 27 4.65 3.87 -11.33
C PRO A 27 3.84 3.42 -10.11
N THR A 28 3.00 2.42 -10.34
CA THR A 28 2.06 1.90 -9.35
C THR A 28 2.17 0.39 -9.35
N TYR A 29 2.14 -0.21 -8.17
CA TYR A 29 2.22 -1.65 -8.01
C TYR A 29 1.07 -2.20 -7.18
N TYR A 30 0.60 -3.36 -7.58
CA TYR A 30 -0.47 -4.11 -6.94
C TYR A 30 0.09 -5.44 -6.44
N CYS A 31 -0.33 -5.83 -5.23
CA CYS A 31 -0.03 -7.14 -4.65
C CYS A 31 -1.30 -7.69 -4.00
N LEU A 32 -1.85 -8.72 -4.62
CA LEU A 32 -3.04 -9.44 -4.15
C LEU A 32 -2.64 -10.51 -3.14
N ARG A 33 -3.48 -10.76 -2.12
CA ARG A 33 -3.22 -11.74 -1.06
C ARG A 33 -4.45 -12.59 -0.76
N TRP A 34 -4.21 -13.90 -0.70
CA TRP A 34 -5.15 -14.90 -0.22
C TRP A 34 -4.53 -15.64 0.96
N LEU A 35 -5.37 -16.34 1.72
CA LEU A 35 -4.91 -17.16 2.86
C LEU A 35 -3.79 -18.16 2.47
N HIS A 36 -3.82 -18.68 1.25
CA HIS A 36 -2.91 -19.72 0.76
C HIS A 36 -1.88 -19.22 -0.24
N LYS A 37 -1.91 -17.93 -0.63
CA LYS A 37 -1.12 -17.42 -1.75
C LYS A 37 -0.85 -15.92 -1.63
N LEU A 38 0.39 -15.54 -1.90
CA LEU A 38 0.78 -14.16 -2.21
C LEU A 38 0.84 -14.02 -3.73
N GLY A 39 0.13 -13.04 -4.29
CA GLY A 39 0.21 -12.68 -5.70
C GLY A 39 1.56 -12.05 -6.04
N GLU A 40 1.95 -12.17 -7.30
CA GLU A 40 3.12 -11.46 -7.83
C GLU A 40 2.91 -9.95 -7.82
N LEU A 41 4.00 -9.20 -7.79
CA LEU A 41 3.95 -7.75 -7.88
C LEU A 41 3.65 -7.33 -9.33
N SER A 42 2.51 -6.70 -9.56
CA SER A 42 2.03 -6.29 -10.89
C SER A 42 1.97 -4.78 -11.04
N THR A 43 2.24 -4.25 -12.23
CA THR A 43 2.04 -2.82 -12.56
C THR A 43 0.63 -2.48 -13.02
N GLU A 44 -0.17 -3.51 -13.28
CA GLU A 44 -1.59 -3.41 -13.66
C GLU A 44 -2.43 -4.16 -12.63
N LEU A 45 -3.68 -3.72 -12.43
CA LEU A 45 -4.60 -4.41 -11.52
C LEU A 45 -4.85 -5.83 -12.04
N PRO A 46 -4.46 -6.89 -11.31
CA PRO A 46 -4.55 -8.26 -11.84
C PRO A 46 -5.99 -8.70 -12.09
N SER A 47 -6.20 -9.59 -13.07
CA SER A 47 -7.55 -10.04 -13.47
C SER A 47 -8.24 -10.93 -12.43
N ASP A 48 -7.51 -11.44 -11.45
CA ASP A 48 -8.00 -12.19 -10.30
C ASP A 48 -8.38 -11.29 -9.10
N PHE A 49 -8.43 -9.96 -9.31
CA PHE A 49 -9.01 -9.00 -8.39
C PHE A 49 -10.55 -9.14 -8.28
N PRO A 50 -11.15 -8.90 -7.10
CA PRO A 50 -10.49 -8.62 -5.83
C PRO A 50 -10.05 -9.89 -5.09
N SER A 51 -8.88 -9.83 -4.48
CA SER A 51 -8.47 -10.78 -3.45
C SER A 51 -9.03 -10.38 -2.08
N PRO A 52 -9.20 -11.32 -1.13
CA PRO A 52 -9.69 -11.02 0.22
C PRO A 52 -8.85 -9.96 0.94
N GLU A 53 -7.54 -9.92 0.68
CA GLU A 53 -6.67 -8.86 1.16
C GLU A 53 -5.73 -8.42 0.04
N GLY A 54 -5.21 -7.22 0.14
CA GLY A 54 -4.17 -6.79 -0.79
C GLY A 54 -3.74 -5.37 -0.55
N GLN A 55 -2.84 -4.94 -1.40
CA GLN A 55 -2.29 -3.61 -1.33
C GLN A 55 -1.93 -3.08 -2.71
N MET A 56 -2.06 -1.77 -2.85
CA MET A 56 -1.54 -0.99 -3.96
C MET A 56 -0.63 0.08 -3.38
N PHE A 57 0.51 0.33 -4.01
CA PHE A 57 1.36 1.45 -3.63
C PHE A 57 2.01 2.12 -4.82
N ASP A 58 2.23 3.42 -4.66
CA ASP A 58 2.95 4.26 -5.60
C ASP A 58 4.04 5.05 -4.84
N GLU A 59 4.56 6.14 -5.40
CA GLU A 59 5.53 7.00 -4.71
C GLU A 59 4.97 7.67 -3.45
N ASN A 60 3.69 8.04 -3.47
CA ASN A 60 3.06 8.98 -2.54
C ASN A 60 2.11 8.29 -1.56
N ARG A 61 1.54 7.15 -1.92
CA ARG A 61 0.56 6.45 -1.08
C ARG A 61 0.67 4.94 -1.14
N GLU A 62 0.21 4.31 -0.06
CA GLU A 62 -0.17 2.90 -0.04
C GLU A 62 -1.63 2.79 0.39
N ILE A 63 -2.38 1.96 -0.33
CA ILE A 63 -3.74 1.55 -0.01
C ILE A 63 -3.70 0.07 0.34
N ARG A 64 -4.28 -0.31 1.47
CA ARG A 64 -4.47 -1.71 1.87
C ARG A 64 -5.95 -1.99 2.04
N TRP A 65 -6.41 -3.11 1.52
CA TRP A 65 -7.79 -3.54 1.73
C TRP A 65 -7.86 -4.91 2.40
N GLN A 66 -8.97 -5.13 3.10
CA GLN A 66 -9.36 -6.41 3.67
C GLN A 66 -10.87 -6.59 3.55
N GLN A 67 -11.28 -7.76 3.07
CA GLN A 67 -12.67 -8.17 2.94
C GLN A 67 -13.29 -8.42 4.32
N LYS A 68 -14.50 -7.90 4.51
CA LYS A 68 -15.35 -8.01 5.70
C LYS A 68 -16.76 -8.40 5.24
N GLY A 69 -17.01 -9.70 5.16
CA GLY A 69 -18.23 -10.24 4.56
C GLY A 69 -18.30 -9.88 3.07
N ASP A 70 -19.38 -9.20 2.68
CA ASP A 70 -19.62 -8.79 1.29
C ASP A 70 -19.03 -7.41 0.95
N SER A 71 -18.24 -6.82 1.86
CA SER A 71 -17.67 -5.48 1.71
C SER A 71 -16.18 -5.44 2.01
N PHE A 72 -15.55 -4.29 1.79
CA PHE A 72 -14.13 -4.07 2.07
C PHE A 72 -13.92 -2.93 3.07
N SER A 73 -12.95 -3.14 3.96
CA SER A 73 -12.32 -2.10 4.77
C SER A 73 -10.98 -1.73 4.15
N VAL A 74 -10.71 -0.43 4.07
CA VAL A 74 -9.53 0.14 3.43
C VAL A 74 -8.78 1.04 4.40
N LEU A 75 -7.46 0.88 4.43
CA LEU A 75 -6.49 1.78 5.07
C LEU A 75 -5.71 2.52 3.98
N LEU A 76 -5.65 3.84 4.09
CA LEU A 76 -4.82 4.71 3.27
C LEU A 76 -3.66 5.27 4.11
N LEU A 77 -2.45 5.19 3.56
CA LEU A 77 -1.24 5.80 4.07
C LEU A 77 -0.72 6.76 2.99
N SER A 78 -0.81 8.08 3.19
CA SER A 78 -0.49 9.06 2.14
C SER A 78 0.42 10.20 2.62
N THR A 79 1.13 10.83 1.68
CA THR A 79 1.87 12.10 1.88
C THR A 79 1.31 13.26 1.06
N THR A 80 0.17 13.09 0.37
CA THR A 80 -0.46 14.13 -0.48
C THR A 80 -1.42 15.05 0.27
N GLY A 81 -1.65 14.79 1.55
CA GLY A 81 -2.60 15.55 2.38
C GLY A 81 -3.79 14.71 2.81
N GLU A 82 -4.78 15.39 3.39
CA GLU A 82 -6.03 14.76 3.81
C GLU A 82 -6.88 14.40 2.59
N GLU A 83 -7.51 13.22 2.64
CA GLU A 83 -8.44 12.75 1.62
C GLU A 83 -9.85 12.74 2.22
N SER A 84 -10.75 13.57 1.70
CA SER A 84 -12.08 13.80 2.27
C SER A 84 -12.98 12.56 2.32
N GLU A 85 -12.71 11.57 1.48
CA GLU A 85 -13.43 10.29 1.45
C GLU A 85 -13.01 9.32 2.57
N PHE A 86 -11.98 9.66 3.35
CA PHE A 86 -11.46 8.84 4.43
C PHE A 86 -11.71 9.46 5.79
N THR A 87 -12.06 8.63 6.77
CA THR A 87 -12.07 9.03 8.17
C THR A 87 -10.64 9.06 8.69
N PRO A 88 -10.11 10.20 9.17
CA PRO A 88 -8.75 10.29 9.68
C PRO A 88 -8.56 9.39 10.91
N VAL A 89 -7.41 8.71 10.97
CA VAL A 89 -6.98 7.93 12.15
C VAL A 89 -5.89 8.71 12.86
N GLY A 90 -6.06 8.99 14.15
CA GLY A 90 -5.05 9.74 14.91
C GLY A 90 -4.85 11.17 14.40
N LYS A 91 -3.79 11.84 14.86
CA LYS A 91 -3.39 13.19 14.47
C LYS A 91 -1.87 13.30 14.49
N GLY A 92 -1.31 14.32 13.83
CA GLY A 92 0.11 14.65 13.96
C GLY A 92 1.09 13.65 13.33
N TRP A 93 0.65 12.86 12.34
CA TRP A 93 1.53 11.90 11.69
C TRP A 93 2.74 12.57 11.03
N GLN A 94 3.92 12.12 11.42
CA GLN A 94 5.15 12.40 10.70
C GLN A 94 5.55 11.19 9.87
N VAL A 95 6.18 11.46 8.73
CA VAL A 95 6.72 10.40 7.87
C VAL A 95 8.23 10.48 7.71
N GLN A 96 8.83 9.30 7.61
CA GLN A 96 10.24 9.13 7.30
C GLN A 96 10.41 8.03 6.25
N ASP A 97 11.00 8.37 5.11
CA ASP A 97 11.36 7.40 4.09
C ASP A 97 12.63 6.64 4.47
N ARG A 98 12.68 5.36 4.12
CA ARG A 98 13.79 4.44 4.34
C ARG A 98 13.99 3.59 3.08
N ASP A 99 15.22 3.18 2.85
CA ASP A 99 15.52 2.24 1.78
C ASP A 99 14.99 0.85 2.14
N ALA A 100 14.44 0.16 1.13
CA ALA A 100 14.06 -1.23 1.25
C ALA A 100 15.01 -2.06 0.37
N HIS A 101 15.64 -3.06 0.97
CA HIS A 101 16.49 -3.98 0.23
C HIS A 101 15.67 -5.18 -0.20
N LEU A 102 15.52 -5.35 -1.52
CA LEU A 102 15.02 -6.59 -2.09
C LEU A 102 16.12 -7.63 -2.06
N TYR A 103 15.82 -8.81 -1.53
CA TYR A 103 16.74 -9.94 -1.64
C TYR A 103 16.86 -10.36 -3.11
N PRO A 104 18.08 -10.62 -3.60
CA PRO A 104 18.25 -11.14 -4.95
C PRO A 104 17.57 -12.51 -5.09
N PRO A 105 17.14 -12.92 -6.29
CA PRO A 105 16.45 -14.21 -6.50
C PRO A 105 17.23 -15.43 -5.98
N THR A 106 18.56 -15.32 -5.97
CA THR A 106 19.53 -16.32 -5.51
C THR A 106 19.60 -16.48 -4.00
N GLU A 107 19.08 -15.53 -3.22
CA GLU A 107 19.05 -15.59 -1.76
C GLU A 107 17.97 -16.58 -1.28
N THR A 108 18.21 -17.31 -0.19
CA THR A 108 17.23 -18.29 0.34
C THR A 108 16.21 -17.67 1.30
N ARG A 109 16.41 -16.40 1.69
CA ARG A 109 15.56 -15.69 2.65
C ARG A 109 14.23 -15.27 2.03
N PHE A 110 13.17 -15.42 2.81
CA PHE A 110 11.82 -14.94 2.49
C PHE A 110 11.56 -13.58 3.13
N PRO A 111 10.66 -12.75 2.57
CA PRO A 111 9.86 -13.02 1.37
C PRO A 111 10.60 -12.70 0.08
N LYS A 112 10.49 -13.59 -0.91
CA LYS A 112 10.89 -13.31 -2.28
C LYS A 112 9.74 -12.56 -2.94
N LEU A 113 9.93 -11.29 -3.27
CA LEU A 113 9.02 -10.60 -4.18
C LEU A 113 9.29 -11.15 -5.58
N THR A 114 8.44 -12.08 -6.01
CA THR A 114 8.51 -12.68 -7.33
C THR A 114 7.86 -11.74 -8.34
N GLY A 115 8.61 -11.40 -9.39
CA GLY A 115 8.20 -10.51 -10.47
C GLY A 115 9.37 -10.26 -11.42
N LYS A 116 9.09 -10.01 -12.71
CA LYS A 116 10.12 -9.79 -13.75
C LYS A 116 10.80 -8.42 -13.68
N THR A 117 10.42 -7.56 -12.74
CA THR A 117 10.79 -6.15 -12.70
C THR A 117 11.79 -5.86 -11.59
N SER A 118 12.90 -5.21 -11.92
CA SER A 118 13.79 -4.56 -10.96
C SER A 118 13.04 -3.36 -10.35
N VAL A 119 12.24 -3.61 -9.31
CA VAL A 119 11.48 -2.53 -8.67
C VAL A 119 12.37 -1.81 -7.66
N ASN A 120 12.58 -0.52 -7.87
CA ASN A 120 13.22 0.35 -6.89
C ASN A 120 12.18 0.72 -5.81
N ILE A 121 12.05 -0.13 -4.79
CA ILE A 121 11.14 0.11 -3.66
C ILE A 121 11.84 0.71 -2.45
N GLY A 122 11.07 1.43 -1.65
CA GLY A 122 11.43 1.92 -0.34
C GLY A 122 10.35 1.60 0.69
N GLN A 123 10.61 1.96 1.92
CA GLN A 123 9.64 1.98 3.00
C GLN A 123 9.36 3.41 3.43
N ARG A 124 8.16 3.68 3.94
CA ARG A 124 7.81 4.94 4.59
C ARG A 124 7.19 4.68 5.94
N TYR A 125 7.84 5.17 6.99
CA TYR A 125 7.36 4.99 8.36
C TYR A 125 6.41 6.13 8.68
N PHE A 126 5.24 5.80 9.20
CA PHE A 126 4.28 6.72 9.77
C PHE A 126 4.38 6.60 11.29
N PHE A 127 4.85 7.65 11.92
CA PHE A 127 5.05 7.70 13.36
C PHE A 127 4.30 8.86 13.98
N ASP A 128 3.84 8.62 15.19
CA ASP A 128 3.18 9.61 16.01
C ASP A 128 4.23 10.62 16.51
N ALA A 129 3.98 11.92 16.30
CA ALA A 129 4.96 12.96 16.60
C ALA A 129 5.26 13.09 18.10
N ASP A 130 4.27 12.82 18.95
CA ASP A 130 4.37 13.04 20.40
C ASP A 130 5.12 11.89 21.08
N THR A 131 4.94 10.67 20.57
CA THR A 131 5.52 9.45 21.17
C THR A 131 6.73 8.90 20.40
N SER A 132 6.99 9.40 19.18
CA SER A 132 7.99 8.84 18.25
C SER A 132 7.78 7.35 17.93
N THR A 133 6.58 6.82 18.15
CA THR A 133 6.25 5.42 17.90
C THR A 133 5.90 5.22 16.44
N VAL A 134 6.52 4.25 15.77
CA VAL A 134 6.12 3.83 14.41
C VAL A 134 4.86 2.97 14.51
N HIS A 135 3.75 3.46 13.94
CA HIS A 135 2.49 2.72 13.90
C HIS A 135 2.28 1.99 12.59
N PHE A 136 2.73 2.57 11.47
CA PHE A 136 2.60 1.97 10.16
C PHE A 136 3.92 2.06 9.39
N VAL A 137 4.23 0.99 8.66
CA VAL A 137 5.32 0.98 7.69
C VAL A 137 4.70 0.73 6.34
N ALA A 138 4.77 1.71 5.45
CA ALA A 138 4.25 1.62 4.09
C ALA A 138 5.32 1.19 3.09
N LEU A 139 4.94 0.47 2.02
CA LEU A 139 5.77 0.35 0.83
C LEU A 139 5.61 1.60 -0.04
N ARG A 140 6.69 1.97 -0.74
CA ARG A 140 6.67 3.06 -1.71
C ARG A 140 7.54 2.75 -2.90
N VAL A 141 7.23 3.36 -4.03
CA VAL A 141 8.16 3.43 -5.16
C VAL A 141 9.19 4.53 -4.90
N LYS A 142 10.47 4.23 -5.14
CA LYS A 142 11.54 5.23 -5.15
C LYS A 142 11.64 5.82 -6.55
N LYS A 143 11.77 7.14 -6.64
CA LYS A 143 12.21 7.78 -7.88
C LYS A 143 13.64 7.29 -8.19
N SER A 144 13.83 6.82 -9.43
CA SER A 144 15.15 6.47 -9.97
C SER A 144 15.96 7.72 -10.26
#